data_AF-A0A534B4G2-F1
#
_entry.id   AF-A0A534B4G2-F1
#
_cell.length_a   1.000
_cell.length_b   1.000
_cell.length_c   1.000
_cell.angle_alpha   90.00
_cell.angle_beta   90.00
_cell.angle_gamma   90.00
#
_symmetry.space_group_name_H-M   'P 1'
#
loop_
_entity.id
_entity.type
_entity.pdbx_description
1 polymer ?
#
loop_
_entity_poly.entity_id
_entity_poly.type
_entity_poly.pdbx_seq_one_letter_code
_entity_poly.pdbx_strand_id
1 'polypeptide(L)'
;AAPYSVNWDTSAVGDGGHSLAAKVTDSQGMTATSAAVTVTVTNSPSFTVSLAPSQIYPAPTSSASGNAQLTVNLASGATSGRLTLTGVAATGAQIFEAFAGSTGASLISLAQNASNASEWDVPSAALLTADQVSALLEGKLYIAVASAANPNGEIRGQILPSNVTVVWAALSGSQEVPPVTITASGVVATTVDSTANVVSVHINSTGVDDATGAQVDTGAQGATGPALLTLTQDSVTHGHWSTELASVASANVSDFTAGKWYANVSTPADPNGALRAQITTAATPAAPTLSQLQTSVFSRCTSCHNGTGTSLPGSMNLTAGNTYISIVNVASVEQSNLKRVAPNDPTNSYVVQKLEGASTITGVRMPFGGPYLDQATIDQVKAWISAGAQNN
;
A
#
# COMPACT_ATOMS: atom_id res chain seq x y z
N ALA A 1 46.47 -11.06 -5.34
CA ALA A 1 46.50 -9.98 -6.35
C ALA A 1 45.35 -9.02 -6.05
N ALA A 2 45.45 -7.77 -6.50
CA ALA A 2 44.37 -6.79 -6.35
C ALA A 2 43.02 -7.33 -6.88
N PRO A 3 41.88 -6.89 -6.32
CA PRO A 3 41.75 -5.87 -5.26
C PRO A 3 42.09 -6.39 -3.84
N TYR A 4 42.64 -5.50 -3.00
CA TYR A 4 42.87 -5.76 -1.58
C TYR A 4 41.59 -5.45 -0.79
N SER A 5 41.22 -6.32 0.15
CA SER A 5 40.08 -6.12 1.05
C SER A 5 40.51 -6.31 2.51
N VAL A 6 39.79 -5.65 3.41
CA VAL A 6 39.91 -5.86 4.86
C VAL A 6 38.51 -5.96 5.44
N ASN A 7 38.31 -6.91 6.34
CA ASN A 7 37.07 -7.01 7.11
C ASN A 7 37.22 -6.14 8.35
N TRP A 8 36.24 -5.26 8.56
CA TRP A 8 36.17 -4.42 9.74
C TRP A 8 34.90 -4.79 10.51
N ASP A 9 35.08 -5.26 11.75
CA ASP A 9 33.97 -5.56 12.64
C ASP A 9 33.44 -4.26 13.25
N THR A 10 32.26 -3.83 12.78
CA THR A 10 31.61 -2.60 13.25
C THR A 10 30.97 -2.74 14.62
N SER A 11 30.74 -3.97 15.10
CA SER A 11 30.17 -4.22 16.43
C SER A 11 31.18 -3.93 17.55
N ALA A 12 32.47 -3.96 17.23
CA ALA A 12 33.56 -3.70 18.17
C ALA A 12 33.89 -2.21 18.34
N VAL A 13 33.24 -1.31 17.57
CA VAL A 13 33.46 0.14 17.63
C VAL A 13 32.18 0.88 18.03
N GLY A 14 32.32 2.07 18.62
CA GLY A 14 31.17 2.87 19.04
C GLY A 14 30.38 3.45 17.86
N ASP A 15 29.09 3.73 18.08
CA ASP A 15 28.24 4.40 17.09
C ASP A 15 28.73 5.82 16.76
N GLY A 16 28.50 6.25 15.51
CA GLY A 16 28.89 7.58 15.03
C GLY A 16 29.83 7.55 13.82
N GLY A 17 30.39 8.70 13.50
CA GLY A 17 31.26 8.87 12.32
C GLY A 17 32.67 8.32 12.55
N HIS A 18 33.12 7.46 11.65
CA HIS A 18 34.47 6.91 11.57
C HIS A 18 35.13 7.30 10.25
N SER A 19 36.43 7.62 10.29
CA SER A 19 37.18 8.02 9.11
C SER A 19 38.10 6.88 8.66
N LEU A 20 37.86 6.35 7.47
CA LEU A 20 38.61 5.24 6.88
C LEU A 20 39.55 5.75 5.79
N ALA A 21 40.83 5.40 5.87
CA ALA A 21 41.81 5.67 4.83
C ALA A 21 42.68 4.44 4.57
N ALA A 22 43.06 4.20 3.33
CA ALA A 22 43.97 3.13 2.95
C ALA A 22 45.40 3.67 2.89
N LYS A 23 46.35 2.98 3.53
CA LYS A 23 47.78 3.28 3.43
C LYS A 23 48.49 2.13 2.72
N VAL A 24 49.23 2.45 1.67
CA VAL A 24 50.10 1.50 0.97
C VAL A 24 51.56 1.79 1.32
N THR A 25 52.38 0.75 1.37
CA THR A 25 53.83 0.81 1.59
C THR A 25 54.52 -0.02 0.52
N ASP A 26 55.53 0.53 -0.17
CA ASP A 26 56.29 -0.19 -1.19
C ASP A 26 57.48 -0.99 -0.61
N SER A 27 58.21 -1.71 -1.46
CA SER A 27 59.39 -2.51 -1.07
C SER A 27 60.59 -1.67 -0.61
N GLN A 28 60.53 -0.35 -0.78
CA GLN A 28 61.55 0.60 -0.32
C GLN A 28 61.09 1.33 0.95
N GLY A 29 59.93 0.98 1.51
CA GLY A 29 59.36 1.59 2.71
C GLY A 29 58.67 2.94 2.46
N MET A 30 58.51 3.38 1.21
CA MET A 30 57.77 4.59 0.87
C MET A 30 56.27 4.34 1.01
N THR A 31 55.53 5.33 1.51
CA THR A 31 54.10 5.18 1.80
C THR A 31 53.25 6.25 1.14
N ALA A 32 52.05 5.87 0.71
CA ALA A 32 51.00 6.79 0.30
C ALA A 32 49.70 6.45 1.02
N THR A 33 48.95 7.48 1.44
CA THR A 33 47.65 7.33 2.10
C THR A 33 46.56 7.95 1.23
N SER A 34 45.43 7.27 1.09
CA SER A 34 44.28 7.80 0.37
C SER A 34 43.67 9.01 1.08
N ALA A 35 42.81 9.74 0.38
CA ALA A 35 41.83 10.59 1.06
C ALA A 35 40.98 9.73 2.01
N ALA A 36 40.55 10.32 3.12
CA ALA A 36 39.72 9.61 4.08
C ALA A 36 38.24 9.64 3.64
N VAL A 37 37.54 8.54 3.87
CA VAL A 37 36.10 8.38 3.66
C VAL A 37 35.44 8.30 5.02
N THR A 38 34.42 9.11 5.26
CA THR A 38 33.64 9.04 6.49
C THR A 38 32.50 8.03 6.33
N VAL A 39 32.38 7.13 7.29
CA VAL A 39 31.28 6.15 7.41
C VAL A 39 30.62 6.29 8.76
N THR A 40 29.32 6.05 8.86
CA THR A 40 28.60 6.08 10.14
C THR A 40 28.33 4.65 10.59
N VAL A 41 28.79 4.29 11.79
CA VAL A 41 28.44 3.03 12.44
C VAL A 41 27.18 3.25 13.28
N THR A 42 26.23 2.32 13.19
CA THR A 42 24.99 2.32 13.98
C THR A 42 24.67 0.89 14.38
N ASN A 43 25.13 0.49 15.56
CA ASN A 43 24.93 -0.84 16.11
C ASN A 43 23.56 -1.02 16.76
N SER A 44 22.87 0.07 17.10
CA SER A 44 21.53 0.04 17.69
C SER A 44 20.55 0.99 16.97
N PRO A 45 20.19 0.72 15.71
CA PRO A 45 19.23 1.55 14.98
C PRO A 45 17.87 1.58 15.66
N SER A 46 17.20 2.73 15.55
CA SER A 46 15.81 2.91 15.97
C SER A 46 14.87 2.84 14.76
N PHE A 47 13.73 2.17 14.94
CA PHE A 47 12.70 1.98 13.94
C PHE A 47 11.41 2.63 14.41
N THR A 48 10.81 3.46 13.55
CA THR A 48 9.46 3.98 13.76
C THR A 48 8.48 3.16 12.93
N VAL A 49 7.41 2.69 13.54
CA VAL A 49 6.43 1.80 12.91
C VAL A 49 5.04 2.39 13.08
N SER A 50 4.36 2.63 11.97
CA SER A 50 2.94 3.01 11.97
C SER A 50 2.08 1.80 11.64
N LEU A 51 1.11 1.53 12.51
CA LEU A 51 0.19 0.40 12.40
C LEU A 51 -1.19 0.89 11.97
N ALA A 52 -1.78 0.22 10.99
CA ALA A 52 -3.12 0.52 10.48
C ALA A 52 -3.88 -0.75 10.07
N PRO A 53 -5.24 -0.73 10.04
CA PRO A 53 -6.04 -1.86 9.57
C PRO A 53 -5.83 -2.14 8.09
N SER A 54 -5.53 -1.10 7.29
CA SER A 54 -5.31 -1.19 5.84
C SER A 54 -4.05 -1.98 5.46
N GLN A 55 -3.20 -2.33 6.42
CA GLN A 55 -2.03 -3.19 6.21
C GLN A 55 -2.32 -4.68 6.51
N ILE A 56 -3.60 -5.04 6.71
CA ILE A 56 -4.08 -6.41 6.89
C ILE A 56 -4.99 -6.75 5.71
N TYR A 57 -4.98 -8.01 5.28
CA TYR A 57 -5.90 -8.52 4.27
C TYR A 57 -6.70 -9.72 4.80
N PRO A 58 -8.04 -9.74 4.62
CA PRO A 58 -8.89 -8.58 4.32
C PRO A 58 -8.78 -7.51 5.41
N ALA A 59 -8.88 -6.22 5.03
CA ALA A 59 -8.72 -5.13 5.98
C ALA A 59 -9.87 -5.11 7.01
N PRO A 60 -9.59 -5.15 8.32
CA PRO A 60 -10.60 -4.98 9.35
C PRO A 60 -11.31 -3.62 9.21
N THR A 61 -12.61 -3.59 9.46
CA THR A 61 -13.35 -2.32 9.54
C THR A 61 -13.08 -1.68 10.90
N SER A 62 -12.07 -0.82 10.96
CA SER A 62 -11.61 -0.20 12.20
C SER A 62 -11.04 1.19 11.96
N SER A 63 -11.16 2.05 12.97
CA SER A 63 -10.46 3.35 13.03
C SER A 63 -9.24 3.30 13.97
N ALA A 64 -8.84 2.11 14.41
CA ALA A 64 -7.70 1.93 15.29
C ALA A 64 -6.39 2.33 14.59
N SER A 65 -5.44 2.81 15.37
CA SER A 65 -4.09 3.14 14.90
C SER A 65 -3.06 2.85 15.98
N GLY A 66 -1.81 2.62 15.59
CA GLY A 66 -0.71 2.45 16.51
C GLY A 66 0.58 3.07 16.00
N ASN A 67 1.43 3.51 16.93
CA ASN A 67 2.78 3.99 16.62
C ASN A 67 3.77 3.31 17.56
N ALA A 68 4.80 2.67 17.02
CA ALA A 68 5.87 2.10 17.82
C ALA A 68 7.21 2.76 17.53
N GLN A 69 8.04 2.85 18.57
CA GLN A 69 9.46 3.09 18.45
C GLN A 69 10.21 1.90 19.04
N LEU A 70 11.00 1.23 18.22
CA LEU A 70 11.82 0.08 18.59
C LEU A 70 13.29 0.41 18.42
N THR A 71 14.16 -0.15 19.25
CA THR A 71 15.61 -0.13 19.08
C THR A 71 16.13 -1.54 19.20
N VAL A 72 16.93 -1.96 18.22
CA VAL A 72 17.49 -3.31 18.15
C VAL A 72 19.00 -3.22 18.08
N ASN A 73 19.70 -3.85 19.02
CA ASN A 73 21.14 -4.02 18.89
C ASN A 73 21.44 -5.12 17.86
N LEU A 74 22.07 -4.77 16.74
CA LEU A 74 22.23 -5.69 15.59
C LEU A 74 23.21 -6.85 15.87
N ALA A 75 24.09 -6.72 16.87
CA ALA A 75 25.05 -7.76 17.21
C ALA A 75 24.46 -8.78 18.21
N SER A 76 23.77 -8.30 19.23
CA SER A 76 23.19 -9.15 20.28
C SER A 76 21.74 -9.55 20.03
N GLY A 77 21.00 -8.81 19.20
CA GLY A 77 19.56 -8.96 19.01
C GLY A 77 18.71 -8.35 20.13
N ALA A 78 19.33 -7.72 21.12
CA ALA A 78 18.62 -7.08 22.23
C ALA A 78 17.64 -6.03 21.70
N THR A 79 16.36 -6.22 22.00
CA THR A 79 15.27 -5.41 21.48
C THR A 79 14.58 -4.68 22.61
N SER A 80 14.34 -3.39 22.41
CA SER A 80 13.63 -2.54 23.36
C SER A 80 12.69 -1.62 22.60
N GLY A 81 11.70 -1.05 23.28
CA GLY A 81 10.80 -0.10 22.65
C GLY A 81 9.41 -0.11 23.24
N ARG A 82 8.55 0.70 22.62
CA ARG A 82 7.18 0.92 23.04
C ARG A 82 6.27 1.09 21.83
N LEU A 83 5.07 0.57 21.95
CA LEU A 83 3.93 0.76 21.06
C LEU A 83 2.85 1.55 21.81
N THR A 84 2.34 2.60 21.19
CA THR A 84 1.19 3.38 21.68
C THR A 84 0.00 3.18 20.75
N LEU A 85 -1.17 2.89 21.30
CA LEU A 85 -2.39 2.57 20.58
C LEU A 85 -3.44 3.67 20.73
N THR A 86 -4.32 3.77 19.74
CA THR A 86 -5.49 4.65 19.77
C THR A 86 -6.68 3.93 19.14
N GLY A 87 -7.86 4.04 19.75
CA GLY A 87 -9.10 3.51 19.19
C GLY A 87 -9.26 1.98 19.25
N VAL A 88 -8.46 1.27 20.07
CA VAL A 88 -8.55 -0.20 20.22
C VAL A 88 -8.39 -0.62 21.68
N ALA A 89 -9.23 -1.56 22.13
CA ALA A 89 -9.00 -2.34 23.34
C ALA A 89 -8.23 -3.61 22.97
N ALA A 90 -6.90 -3.52 22.98
CA ALA A 90 -6.04 -4.60 22.54
C ALA A 90 -6.07 -5.79 23.51
N THR A 91 -6.17 -7.00 22.96
CA THR A 91 -6.04 -8.27 23.70
C THR A 91 -4.63 -8.86 23.62
N GLY A 92 -3.81 -8.36 22.69
CA GLY A 92 -2.39 -8.69 22.57
C GLY A 92 -1.70 -7.81 21.53
N ALA A 93 -0.40 -7.59 21.71
CA ALA A 93 0.48 -6.95 20.74
C ALA A 93 1.76 -7.78 20.62
N GLN A 94 2.19 -8.11 19.40
CA GLN A 94 3.34 -8.98 19.19
C GLN A 94 4.13 -8.57 17.94
N ILE A 95 5.43 -8.86 17.95
CA ILE A 95 6.31 -8.83 16.77
C ILE A 95 6.30 -10.22 16.14
N PHE A 96 6.17 -10.25 14.81
CA PHE A 96 6.11 -11.46 13.99
C PHE A 96 7.11 -11.38 12.84
N GLU A 97 7.38 -12.53 12.22
CA GLU A 97 8.25 -12.67 11.05
C GLU A 97 7.45 -13.04 9.79
N ALA A 98 7.16 -12.03 8.96
CA ALA A 98 6.71 -12.18 7.58
C ALA A 98 6.81 -10.84 6.82
N PHE A 99 6.98 -10.90 5.50
CA PHE A 99 6.84 -9.70 4.66
C PHE A 99 5.41 -9.15 4.68
N ALA A 100 5.27 -7.90 4.25
CA ALA A 100 3.96 -7.28 4.04
C ALA A 100 3.10 -8.13 3.09
N GLY A 101 1.82 -8.31 3.43
CA GLY A 101 0.89 -9.15 2.68
C GLY A 101 0.95 -10.64 3.03
N SER A 102 1.72 -11.03 4.04
CA SER A 102 1.78 -12.39 4.60
C SER A 102 1.71 -12.37 6.14
N THR A 103 1.45 -13.55 6.71
CA THR A 103 1.39 -13.81 8.16
C THR A 103 2.39 -14.89 8.51
N GLY A 104 3.08 -14.77 9.64
CA GLY A 104 4.13 -15.71 10.03
C GLY A 104 4.27 -15.93 11.52
N ALA A 105 5.41 -16.47 11.93
CA ALA A 105 5.65 -16.90 13.30
C ALA A 105 5.73 -15.72 14.27
N SER A 106 5.21 -15.90 15.49
CA SER A 106 5.35 -14.93 16.59
C SER A 106 6.76 -14.98 17.15
N LEU A 107 7.38 -13.81 17.36
CA LEU A 107 8.74 -13.65 17.86
C LEU A 107 8.76 -13.12 19.29
N ILE A 108 8.20 -11.92 19.49
CA ILE A 108 8.23 -11.20 20.77
C ILE A 108 6.82 -10.77 21.12
N SER A 109 6.31 -11.25 22.25
CA SER A 109 5.07 -10.72 22.84
C SER A 109 5.37 -9.45 23.61
N LEU A 110 4.70 -8.34 23.28
CA LEU A 110 4.78 -7.11 24.06
C LEU A 110 3.92 -7.23 25.32
N ALA A 111 4.32 -6.54 26.39
CA ALA A 111 3.58 -6.48 27.63
C ALA A 111 2.82 -5.15 27.73
N GLN A 112 1.53 -5.19 28.07
CA GLN A 112 0.77 -3.97 28.33
C GLN A 112 1.41 -3.19 29.48
N ASN A 113 1.58 -1.87 29.30
CA ASN A 113 2.16 -1.02 30.30
C ASN A 113 1.22 -0.89 31.51
N ALA A 114 1.76 -1.14 32.72
CA ALA A 114 0.97 -1.14 33.95
C ALA A 114 0.42 0.24 34.34
N SER A 115 1.04 1.33 33.86
CA SER A 115 0.63 2.71 34.13
C SER A 115 -0.25 3.30 33.03
N ASN A 116 -0.25 2.73 31.83
CA ASN A 116 -1.04 3.19 30.69
C ASN A 116 -1.50 2.04 29.82
N ALA A 117 -2.80 1.70 29.88
CA ALA A 117 -3.38 0.60 29.11
C ALA A 117 -3.31 0.78 27.58
N SER A 118 -3.04 2.00 27.09
CA SER A 118 -2.85 2.27 25.66
C SER A 118 -1.41 2.07 25.20
N GLU A 119 -0.49 1.75 26.11
CA GLU A 119 0.92 1.51 25.81
C GLU A 119 1.28 0.05 26.03
N TRP A 120 2.18 -0.45 25.18
CA TRP A 120 2.70 -1.81 25.21
C TRP A 120 4.21 -1.73 25.08
N ASP A 121 4.95 -2.27 26.05
CA ASP A 121 6.40 -2.23 26.07
C ASP A 121 6.98 -3.56 25.60
N VAL A 122 8.12 -3.48 24.92
CA VAL A 122 8.95 -4.67 24.68
C VAL A 122 9.54 -5.14 26.02
N PRO A 123 9.41 -6.43 26.38
CA PRO A 123 9.98 -6.94 27.62
C PRO A 123 11.49 -6.73 27.71
N SER A 124 12.02 -6.45 28.90
CA SER A 124 13.44 -6.09 29.11
C SER A 124 14.47 -7.15 28.71
N ALA A 125 14.06 -8.42 28.56
CA ALA A 125 14.90 -9.54 28.14
C ALA A 125 14.60 -10.00 26.69
N ALA A 126 13.84 -9.23 25.92
CA ALA A 126 13.49 -9.60 24.56
C ALA A 126 14.73 -9.61 23.64
N LEU A 127 14.91 -10.72 22.93
CA LEU A 127 16.06 -10.98 22.08
C LEU A 127 15.58 -11.53 20.74
N LEU A 128 16.10 -10.98 19.64
CA LEU A 128 16.04 -11.59 18.33
C LEU A 128 17.25 -12.50 18.13
N THR A 129 17.07 -13.63 17.46
CA THR A 129 18.21 -14.44 17.00
C THR A 129 18.96 -13.73 15.86
N ALA A 130 20.17 -14.19 15.52
CA ALA A 130 20.93 -13.64 14.39
C ALA A 130 20.15 -13.73 13.05
N ASP A 131 19.44 -14.83 12.83
CA ASP A 131 18.59 -15.01 11.64
C ASP A 131 17.42 -14.02 11.65
N GLN A 132 16.80 -13.78 12.81
CA GLN A 132 15.72 -12.80 12.96
C GLN A 132 16.20 -11.35 12.84
N VAL A 133 17.44 -11.04 13.23
CA VAL A 133 18.06 -9.74 12.95
C VAL A 133 18.30 -9.58 11.44
N SER A 134 18.68 -10.66 10.74
CA SER A 134 18.80 -10.63 9.28
C SER A 134 17.42 -10.40 8.63
N ALA A 135 16.38 -11.10 9.10
CA ALA A 135 15.01 -10.89 8.67
C ALA A 135 14.51 -9.46 8.96
N LEU A 136 14.90 -8.85 10.09
CA LEU A 136 14.63 -7.43 10.37
C LEU A 136 15.26 -6.51 9.33
N LEU A 137 16.51 -6.74 8.96
CA LEU A 137 17.24 -5.94 7.97
C LEU A 137 16.71 -6.10 6.54
N GLU A 138 16.04 -7.22 6.25
CA GLU A 138 15.27 -7.43 5.03
C GLU A 138 13.88 -6.76 5.06
N GLY A 139 13.47 -6.19 6.21
CA GLY A 139 12.13 -5.65 6.43
C GLY A 139 11.06 -6.73 6.59
N LYS A 140 11.43 -7.95 6.97
CA LYS A 140 10.55 -9.13 7.14
C LYS A 140 9.91 -9.23 8.53
N LEU A 141 10.14 -8.26 9.43
CA LEU A 141 9.45 -8.22 10.72
C LEU A 141 8.30 -7.22 10.73
N TYR A 142 7.21 -7.54 11.43
CA TYR A 142 6.07 -6.64 11.62
C TYR A 142 5.52 -6.71 13.03
N ILE A 143 4.83 -5.65 13.45
CA ILE A 143 4.03 -5.63 14.67
C ILE A 143 2.57 -5.83 14.28
N ALA A 144 1.86 -6.69 14.99
CA ALA A 144 0.41 -6.76 14.91
C ALA A 144 -0.23 -6.73 16.29
N VAL A 145 -1.43 -6.14 16.33
CA VAL A 145 -2.23 -5.98 17.54
C VAL A 145 -3.55 -6.68 17.30
N ALA A 146 -3.97 -7.53 18.22
CA ALA A 146 -5.26 -8.21 18.20
C ALA A 146 -6.27 -7.52 19.12
N SER A 147 -7.55 -7.68 18.82
CA SER A 147 -8.65 -7.29 19.68
C SER A 147 -9.65 -8.45 19.83
N ALA A 148 -10.65 -8.30 20.69
CA ALA A 148 -11.74 -9.28 20.78
C ALA A 148 -12.56 -9.38 19.47
N ALA A 149 -12.70 -8.26 18.74
CA ALA A 149 -13.43 -8.23 17.46
C ALA A 149 -12.59 -8.79 16.31
N ASN A 150 -11.28 -8.56 16.34
CA ASN A 150 -10.33 -8.99 15.31
C ASN A 150 -9.18 -9.78 15.95
N PRO A 151 -9.41 -11.06 16.32
CA PRO A 151 -8.41 -11.88 17.01
C PRO A 151 -7.20 -12.23 16.13
N ASN A 152 -7.38 -12.22 14.80
CA ASN A 152 -6.31 -12.45 13.83
C ASN A 152 -5.53 -11.17 13.47
N GLY A 153 -5.87 -10.04 14.10
CA GLY A 153 -5.23 -8.75 13.88
C GLY A 153 -6.24 -7.63 13.62
N GLU A 154 -6.22 -6.61 14.47
CA GLU A 154 -6.92 -5.33 14.32
C GLU A 154 -6.11 -4.35 13.45
N ILE A 155 -4.81 -4.24 13.74
CA ILE A 155 -3.87 -3.34 13.05
C ILE A 155 -2.50 -4.00 12.91
N ARG A 156 -1.80 -3.68 11.81
CA ARG A 156 -0.47 -4.20 11.48
C ARG A 156 0.45 -3.08 10.99
N GLY A 157 1.75 -3.21 11.25
CA GLY A 157 2.80 -2.28 10.84
C GLY A 157 4.11 -3.01 10.55
N GLN A 158 4.65 -2.88 9.34
CA GLN A 158 5.96 -3.46 9.01
C GLN A 158 7.10 -2.67 9.68
N ILE A 159 8.09 -3.36 10.24
CA ILE A 159 9.31 -2.76 10.80
C ILE A 159 10.32 -2.62 9.66
N LEU A 160 10.59 -1.38 9.25
CA LEU A 160 11.34 -1.09 8.03
C LEU A 160 12.67 -0.40 8.32
N PRO A 161 13.80 -0.99 7.92
CA PRO A 161 15.06 -0.27 7.75
C PRO A 161 14.94 0.86 6.72
N SER A 162 15.81 1.87 6.79
CA SER A 162 15.71 3.07 5.95
C SER A 162 15.87 2.82 4.44
N ASN A 163 16.55 1.74 4.05
CA ASN A 163 16.71 1.30 2.66
C ASN A 163 15.55 0.44 2.14
N VAL A 164 14.62 0.03 3.01
CA VAL A 164 13.50 -0.83 2.66
C VAL A 164 12.21 -0.03 2.59
N THR A 165 11.48 -0.16 1.48
CA THR A 165 10.19 0.49 1.25
C THR A 165 9.10 -0.55 1.03
N VAL A 166 7.92 -0.35 1.63
CA VAL A 166 6.72 -1.16 1.36
C VAL A 166 5.64 -0.31 0.71
N VAL A 167 5.10 -0.79 -0.41
CA VAL A 167 3.94 -0.19 -1.10
C VAL A 167 2.78 -1.17 -1.08
N TRP A 168 1.60 -0.67 -0.70
CA TRP A 168 0.34 -1.38 -0.82
C TRP A 168 -0.49 -0.76 -1.95
N ALA A 169 -1.03 -1.59 -2.85
CA ALA A 169 -1.90 -1.11 -3.92
C ALA A 169 -3.09 -2.05 -4.12
N ALA A 170 -4.28 -1.48 -4.33
CA ALA A 170 -5.50 -2.23 -4.56
C ALA A 170 -5.56 -2.77 -5.99
N LEU A 171 -5.91 -4.05 -6.14
CA LEU A 171 -6.12 -4.74 -7.40
C LEU A 171 -7.58 -4.60 -7.84
N SER A 172 -7.80 -4.17 -9.08
CA SER A 172 -9.14 -4.13 -9.68
C SER A 172 -9.11 -4.30 -11.20
N GLY A 173 -10.16 -4.87 -11.77
CA GLY A 173 -10.28 -4.99 -13.23
C GLY A 173 -10.41 -3.65 -13.95
N SER A 174 -10.89 -2.61 -13.24
CA SER A 174 -10.97 -1.25 -13.80
C SER A 174 -9.62 -0.60 -14.10
N GLN A 175 -8.54 -1.12 -13.51
CA GLN A 175 -7.17 -0.65 -13.77
C GLN A 175 -6.52 -1.36 -14.95
N GLU A 176 -7.14 -2.42 -15.50
CA GLU A 176 -6.63 -3.10 -16.68
C GLU A 176 -6.62 -2.19 -17.91
N VAL A 177 -5.76 -2.54 -18.87
CA VAL A 177 -5.65 -1.82 -20.14
C VAL A 177 -5.79 -2.81 -21.29
N PRO A 178 -6.99 -2.93 -21.91
CA PRO A 178 -8.25 -2.23 -21.61
C PRO A 178 -8.93 -2.69 -20.30
N PRO A 179 -9.82 -1.88 -19.69
CA PRO A 179 -10.51 -2.25 -18.43
C PRO A 179 -11.36 -3.52 -18.54
N VAL A 180 -11.30 -4.37 -17.51
CA VAL A 180 -12.08 -5.61 -17.37
C VAL A 180 -13.22 -5.40 -16.37
N THR A 181 -14.44 -5.81 -16.76
CA THR A 181 -15.61 -5.76 -15.86
C THR A 181 -15.68 -7.05 -15.04
N ILE A 182 -15.20 -6.99 -13.80
CA ILE A 182 -15.21 -8.12 -12.87
C ILE A 182 -15.51 -7.61 -11.46
N THR A 183 -16.13 -8.45 -10.62
CA THR A 183 -16.39 -8.13 -9.19
C THR A 183 -15.25 -8.55 -8.27
N ALA A 184 -14.25 -9.24 -8.81
CA ALA A 184 -13.06 -9.65 -8.09
C ALA A 184 -12.22 -8.44 -7.65
N SER A 185 -11.49 -8.62 -6.57
CA SER A 185 -10.65 -7.57 -6.00
C SER A 185 -9.47 -8.17 -5.24
N GLY A 186 -8.49 -7.35 -4.90
CA GLY A 186 -7.38 -7.79 -4.09
C GLY A 186 -6.47 -6.64 -3.66
N VAL A 187 -5.33 -7.01 -3.11
CA VAL A 187 -4.25 -6.09 -2.77
C VAL A 187 -2.91 -6.72 -3.13
N VAL A 188 -1.98 -5.90 -3.58
CA VAL A 188 -0.56 -6.24 -3.65
C VAL A 188 0.20 -5.48 -2.57
N ALA A 189 1.09 -6.18 -1.86
CA ALA A 189 2.11 -5.62 -1.00
C ALA A 189 3.48 -5.87 -1.64
N THR A 190 4.24 -4.81 -1.90
CA THR A 190 5.57 -4.87 -2.54
C THR A 190 6.60 -4.29 -1.59
N THR A 191 7.54 -5.12 -1.13
CA THR A 191 8.69 -4.75 -0.31
C THR A 191 9.92 -4.67 -1.20
N VAL A 192 10.63 -3.54 -1.20
CA VAL A 192 11.85 -3.32 -2.00
C VAL A 192 12.99 -2.90 -1.08
N ASP A 193 14.09 -3.66 -1.11
CA ASP A 193 15.38 -3.23 -0.57
C ASP A 193 16.20 -2.59 -1.69
N SER A 194 16.36 -1.27 -1.59
CA SER A 194 17.06 -0.46 -2.59
C SER A 194 18.58 -0.60 -2.57
N THR A 195 19.16 -1.07 -1.47
CA THR A 195 20.59 -1.31 -1.34
C THR A 195 20.94 -2.70 -1.88
N ALA A 196 20.16 -3.71 -1.52
CA ALA A 196 20.37 -5.08 -1.98
C ALA A 196 19.87 -5.33 -3.42
N ASN A 197 19.02 -4.44 -3.96
CA ASN A 197 18.27 -4.64 -5.21
C ASN A 197 17.45 -5.93 -5.16
N VAL A 198 16.69 -6.09 -4.07
CA VAL A 198 15.88 -7.28 -3.79
C VAL A 198 14.42 -6.87 -3.59
N VAL A 199 13.50 -7.70 -4.09
CA VAL A 199 12.06 -7.46 -4.07
C VAL A 199 11.31 -8.66 -3.52
N SER A 200 10.40 -8.42 -2.58
CA SER A 200 9.39 -9.39 -2.15
C SER A 200 7.99 -8.85 -2.47
N VAL A 201 7.14 -9.68 -3.06
CA VAL A 201 5.79 -9.30 -3.48
C VAL A 201 4.80 -10.33 -2.95
N HIS A 202 3.72 -9.87 -2.35
CA HIS A 202 2.57 -10.70 -1.99
C HIS A 202 1.29 -10.10 -2.55
N ILE A 203 0.55 -10.88 -3.31
CA ILE A 203 -0.80 -10.57 -3.78
C ILE A 203 -1.78 -11.39 -2.98
N ASN A 204 -2.85 -10.77 -2.50
CA ASN A 204 -4.01 -11.45 -1.97
C ASN A 204 -5.26 -10.99 -2.73
N SER A 205 -6.05 -11.92 -3.24
CA SER A 205 -7.21 -11.64 -4.08
C SER A 205 -8.41 -12.51 -3.72
N THR A 206 -9.61 -12.08 -4.13
CA THR A 206 -10.88 -12.79 -3.98
C THR A 206 -11.66 -12.72 -5.28
N GLY A 207 -12.40 -13.78 -5.61
CA GLY A 207 -13.23 -13.85 -6.82
C GLY A 207 -12.46 -14.21 -8.11
N VAL A 208 -11.22 -14.67 -7.99
CA VAL A 208 -10.37 -15.20 -9.07
C VAL A 208 -9.74 -16.52 -8.65
N ASP A 209 -10.54 -17.43 -8.07
CA ASP A 209 -10.05 -18.73 -7.58
C ASP A 209 -9.50 -19.63 -8.71
N ASP A 210 -9.83 -19.31 -9.96
CA ASP A 210 -9.32 -19.95 -11.17
C ASP A 210 -8.10 -19.24 -11.77
N ALA A 211 -7.51 -18.25 -11.08
CA ALA A 211 -6.33 -17.53 -11.55
C ALA A 211 -5.21 -18.48 -11.98
N THR A 212 -4.66 -18.25 -13.16
CA THR A 212 -3.61 -19.08 -13.78
C THR A 212 -2.23 -18.49 -13.62
N GLY A 213 -2.12 -17.23 -13.19
CA GLY A 213 -0.83 -16.58 -12.99
C GLY A 213 -0.95 -15.24 -12.30
N ALA A 214 0.12 -14.84 -11.63
CA ALA A 214 0.30 -13.50 -11.12
C ALA A 214 1.74 -13.05 -11.36
N GLN A 215 1.92 -11.77 -11.66
CA GLN A 215 3.22 -11.19 -11.99
C GLN A 215 3.29 -9.71 -11.62
N VAL A 216 4.53 -9.22 -11.48
CA VAL A 216 4.82 -7.79 -11.52
C VAL A 216 5.44 -7.48 -12.87
N ASP A 217 4.91 -6.46 -13.52
CA ASP A 217 5.32 -5.99 -14.83
C ASP A 217 5.88 -4.57 -14.75
N THR A 218 6.66 -4.20 -15.75
CA THR A 218 7.10 -2.81 -15.94
C THR A 218 6.08 -2.03 -16.79
N GLY A 219 5.71 -0.84 -16.35
CA GLY A 219 4.78 0.06 -17.01
C GLY A 219 4.28 1.15 -16.07
N ALA A 220 4.23 2.40 -16.55
CA ALA A 220 3.56 3.49 -15.85
C ALA A 220 2.03 3.28 -15.87
N GLN A 221 1.30 4.11 -15.11
CA GLN A 221 -0.17 4.09 -15.11
C GLN A 221 -0.72 4.21 -16.53
N GLY A 222 -1.60 3.28 -16.91
CA GLY A 222 -2.21 3.24 -18.24
C GLY A 222 -1.34 2.62 -19.35
N ALA A 223 -0.09 2.24 -19.05
CA ALA A 223 0.80 1.56 -20.00
C ALA A 223 1.02 0.09 -19.62
N THR A 224 1.23 -0.78 -20.61
CA THR A 224 1.67 -2.17 -20.39
C THR A 224 3.13 -2.32 -20.78
N GLY A 225 3.81 -3.33 -20.24
CA GLY A 225 5.19 -3.62 -20.58
C GLY A 225 5.60 -5.02 -20.12
N PRO A 226 6.89 -5.38 -20.25
CA PRO A 226 7.34 -6.75 -20.01
C PRO A 226 7.27 -7.14 -18.53
N ALA A 227 7.12 -8.44 -18.32
CA ALA A 227 7.17 -9.06 -17.00
C ALA A 227 8.53 -8.87 -16.33
N LEU A 228 8.49 -8.41 -15.08
CA LEU A 228 9.65 -8.25 -14.21
C LEU A 228 9.82 -9.44 -13.28
N LEU A 229 8.74 -9.86 -12.61
CA LEU A 229 8.72 -10.97 -11.66
C LEU A 229 7.49 -11.84 -11.88
N THR A 230 7.66 -13.16 -11.92
CA THR A 230 6.57 -14.12 -11.84
C THR A 230 6.37 -14.53 -10.38
N LEU A 231 5.12 -14.57 -9.93
CA LEU A 231 4.77 -14.99 -8.57
C LEU A 231 4.32 -16.46 -8.57
N THR A 232 4.52 -17.13 -7.45
CA THR A 232 4.09 -18.51 -7.20
C THR A 232 2.81 -18.50 -6.38
N GLN A 233 1.82 -19.30 -6.77
CA GLN A 233 0.57 -19.46 -6.03
C GLN A 233 0.82 -20.20 -4.71
N ASP A 234 0.16 -19.75 -3.64
CA ASP A 234 0.16 -20.48 -2.39
C ASP A 234 -0.66 -21.78 -2.51
N SER A 235 -0.09 -22.87 -1.99
CA SER A 235 -0.68 -24.21 -2.11
C SER A 235 -1.98 -24.42 -1.31
N VAL A 236 -2.28 -23.53 -0.36
CA VAL A 236 -3.44 -23.62 0.53
C VAL A 236 -4.45 -22.52 0.20
N THR A 237 -3.96 -21.29 0.00
CA THR A 237 -4.73 -20.09 -0.23
C THR A 237 -4.63 -19.68 -1.70
N HIS A 238 -5.50 -20.21 -2.55
CA HIS A 238 -5.45 -19.99 -4.01
C HIS A 238 -5.44 -18.52 -4.46
N GLY A 239 -6.03 -17.61 -3.66
CA GLY A 239 -6.01 -16.16 -3.91
C GLY A 239 -4.69 -15.47 -3.53
N HIS A 240 -3.76 -16.18 -2.87
CA HIS A 240 -2.45 -15.68 -2.47
C HIS A 240 -1.37 -16.10 -3.45
N TRP A 241 -0.59 -15.12 -3.90
CA TRP A 241 0.56 -15.32 -4.79
C TRP A 241 1.75 -14.56 -4.26
N SER A 242 2.95 -15.12 -4.38
CA SER A 242 4.13 -14.44 -3.86
C SER A 242 5.44 -14.79 -4.55
N THR A 243 6.39 -13.88 -4.40
CA THR A 243 7.82 -14.14 -4.59
C THR A 243 8.54 -13.41 -3.47
N GLU A 244 9.50 -14.05 -2.83
CA GLU A 244 10.27 -13.44 -1.75
C GLU A 244 11.74 -13.33 -2.16
N LEU A 245 12.37 -12.21 -1.79
CA LEU A 245 13.79 -11.96 -1.95
C LEU A 245 14.32 -12.14 -3.38
N ALA A 246 13.53 -11.80 -4.40
CA ALA A 246 13.95 -11.87 -5.79
C ALA A 246 14.93 -10.75 -6.13
N SER A 247 16.10 -11.10 -6.67
CA SER A 247 17.07 -10.10 -7.16
C SER A 247 16.58 -9.41 -8.43
N VAL A 248 16.74 -8.09 -8.49
CA VAL A 248 16.42 -7.27 -9.67
C VAL A 248 17.62 -6.38 -10.05
N ALA A 249 17.61 -5.81 -11.25
CA ALA A 249 18.63 -4.82 -11.60
C ALA A 249 18.37 -3.49 -10.88
N SER A 250 19.42 -2.72 -10.60
CA SER A 250 19.29 -1.38 -9.99
C SER A 250 18.45 -0.40 -10.82
N ALA A 251 18.40 -0.58 -12.13
CA ALA A 251 17.50 0.15 -13.02
C ALA A 251 16.02 -0.14 -12.69
N ASN A 252 15.68 -1.37 -12.32
CA ASN A 252 14.32 -1.71 -11.92
C ASN A 252 13.94 -1.05 -10.60
N VAL A 253 14.85 -0.98 -9.62
CA VAL A 253 14.62 -0.23 -8.36
C VAL A 253 14.33 1.25 -8.66
N SER A 254 15.04 1.84 -9.62
CA SER A 254 14.77 3.21 -10.08
C SER A 254 13.36 3.32 -10.69
N ASP A 255 12.92 2.34 -11.48
CA ASP A 255 11.57 2.30 -12.03
C ASP A 255 10.47 2.12 -10.97
N PHE A 256 10.73 1.35 -9.89
CA PHE A 256 9.84 1.27 -8.73
C PHE A 256 9.65 2.65 -8.09
N THR A 257 10.73 3.39 -7.85
CA THR A 257 10.63 4.75 -7.28
C THR A 257 9.92 5.74 -8.20
N ALA A 258 9.96 5.49 -9.51
CA ALA A 258 9.24 6.28 -10.53
C ALA A 258 7.78 5.82 -10.74
N GLY A 259 7.29 4.85 -9.95
CA GLY A 259 5.92 4.34 -10.06
C GLY A 259 5.64 3.62 -11.37
N LYS A 260 6.66 2.98 -11.98
CA LYS A 260 6.56 2.29 -13.27
C LYS A 260 6.43 0.78 -13.14
N TRP A 261 5.90 0.29 -12.03
CA TRP A 261 5.56 -1.13 -11.88
C TRP A 261 4.07 -1.28 -11.68
N TYR A 262 3.53 -2.40 -12.14
CA TYR A 262 2.17 -2.81 -11.78
C TYR A 262 2.13 -4.30 -11.50
N ALA A 263 1.27 -4.69 -10.57
CA ALA A 263 0.94 -6.09 -10.35
C ALA A 263 -0.25 -6.47 -11.23
N ASN A 264 -0.24 -7.70 -11.74
CA ASN A 264 -1.30 -8.25 -12.56
C ASN A 264 -1.63 -9.68 -12.11
N VAL A 265 -2.92 -10.05 -12.13
CA VAL A 265 -3.42 -11.41 -11.90
C VAL A 265 -4.24 -11.81 -13.13
N SER A 266 -3.91 -12.94 -13.74
CA SER A 266 -4.56 -13.43 -14.96
C SER A 266 -5.43 -14.65 -14.66
N THR A 267 -6.56 -14.77 -15.37
CA THR A 267 -7.47 -15.92 -15.32
C THR A 267 -7.56 -16.56 -16.71
N PRO A 268 -8.18 -17.75 -16.87
CA PRO A 268 -8.46 -18.33 -18.18
C PRO A 268 -9.34 -17.45 -19.05
N ALA A 269 -10.26 -16.68 -18.45
CA ALA A 269 -11.14 -15.75 -19.15
C ALA A 269 -10.39 -14.48 -19.60
N ASP A 270 -9.46 -14.01 -18.77
CA ASP A 270 -8.69 -12.79 -19.00
C ASP A 270 -7.17 -13.08 -18.94
N PRO A 271 -6.61 -13.73 -19.97
CA PRO A 271 -5.22 -14.21 -19.96
C PRO A 271 -4.18 -13.09 -20.02
N ASN A 272 -4.60 -11.84 -20.31
CA ASN A 272 -3.73 -10.66 -20.29
C ASN A 272 -3.83 -9.86 -18.97
N GLY A 273 -4.69 -10.28 -18.04
CA GLY A 273 -4.96 -9.59 -16.79
C GLY A 273 -6.45 -9.47 -16.50
N ALA A 274 -6.88 -10.02 -15.37
CA ALA A 274 -8.19 -9.84 -14.79
C ALA A 274 -8.19 -8.74 -13.71
N LEU A 275 -7.06 -8.57 -13.01
CA LEU A 275 -6.89 -7.60 -11.93
C LEU A 275 -5.52 -6.93 -12.01
N ARG A 276 -5.51 -5.60 -12.06
CA ARG A 276 -4.29 -4.79 -12.07
C ARG A 276 -4.23 -3.83 -10.88
N ALA A 277 -3.01 -3.57 -10.40
CA ALA A 277 -2.70 -2.57 -9.41
C ALA A 277 -1.43 -1.82 -9.80
N GLN A 278 -1.50 -0.50 -9.95
CA GLN A 278 -0.30 0.30 -10.13
C GLN A 278 0.48 0.39 -8.81
N ILE A 279 1.76 0.03 -8.82
CA ILE A 279 2.65 0.11 -7.66
C ILE A 279 3.32 1.48 -7.70
N THR A 280 2.93 2.35 -6.77
CA THR A 280 3.46 3.72 -6.66
C THR A 280 3.89 4.01 -5.23
N THR A 281 5.09 4.56 -5.09
CA THR A 281 5.60 5.11 -3.82
C THR A 281 5.06 6.52 -3.56
N ALA A 282 4.54 7.20 -4.59
CA ALA A 282 3.83 8.45 -4.40
C ALA A 282 2.53 8.17 -3.65
N ALA A 283 2.28 8.93 -2.58
CA ALA A 283 1.00 8.89 -1.88
C ALA A 283 -0.13 9.02 -2.92
N THR A 284 -1.11 8.12 -2.87
CA THR A 284 -2.35 8.29 -3.62
C THR A 284 -2.84 9.71 -3.35
N PRO A 285 -3.01 10.56 -4.39
CA PRO A 285 -3.53 11.90 -4.18
C PRO A 285 -4.81 11.78 -3.35
N ALA A 286 -4.96 12.64 -2.34
CA ALA A 286 -6.18 12.66 -1.55
C ALA A 286 -7.39 12.70 -2.51
N ALA A 287 -8.39 11.86 -2.22
CA ALA A 287 -9.60 11.83 -3.03
C ALA A 287 -10.14 13.27 -3.17
N PRO A 288 -10.59 13.68 -4.36
CA PRO A 288 -11.03 15.04 -4.56
C PRO A 288 -12.22 15.34 -3.64
N THR A 289 -12.26 16.54 -3.10
CA THR A 289 -13.38 16.97 -2.26
C THR A 289 -14.62 17.22 -3.10
N LEU A 290 -15.81 17.21 -2.49
CA LEU A 290 -17.01 17.60 -3.22
C LEU A 290 -16.89 19.04 -3.76
N SER A 291 -16.25 19.94 -3.02
CA SER A 291 -15.98 21.31 -3.46
C SER A 291 -15.13 21.35 -4.73
N GLN A 292 -14.13 20.49 -4.86
CA GLN A 292 -13.34 20.36 -6.08
C GLN A 292 -14.19 19.81 -7.23
N LEU A 293 -14.92 18.71 -7.01
CA LEU A 293 -15.79 18.11 -8.02
C LEU A 293 -16.94 19.03 -8.45
N GLN A 294 -17.42 19.90 -7.55
CA GLN A 294 -18.42 20.91 -7.86
C GLN A 294 -17.93 21.84 -8.97
N THR A 295 -16.64 22.21 -8.92
CA THR A 295 -16.03 23.09 -9.92
C THR A 295 -15.65 22.36 -11.20
N SER A 296 -15.02 21.19 -11.10
CA SER A 296 -14.44 20.47 -12.24
C SER A 296 -15.45 19.64 -13.03
N VAL A 297 -16.45 19.07 -12.33
CA VAL A 297 -17.43 18.12 -12.89
C VAL A 297 -18.85 18.68 -12.87
N PHE A 298 -19.42 18.89 -11.68
CA PHE A 298 -20.86 19.12 -11.54
C PHE A 298 -21.33 20.47 -12.08
N SER A 299 -20.46 21.49 -12.13
CA SER A 299 -20.73 22.79 -12.73
C SER A 299 -21.27 22.68 -14.17
N ARG A 300 -20.72 21.72 -14.94
CA ARG A 300 -21.10 21.45 -16.35
C ARG A 300 -22.52 20.90 -16.50
N CYS A 301 -23.06 20.33 -15.42
CA CYS A 301 -24.37 19.68 -15.41
C CYS A 301 -25.48 20.64 -14.93
N THR A 302 -25.11 21.78 -14.35
CA THR A 302 -26.05 22.69 -13.67
C THR A 302 -27.07 23.36 -14.59
N SER A 303 -26.77 23.52 -15.88
CA SER A 303 -27.72 24.14 -16.82
C SER A 303 -29.03 23.36 -16.94
N CYS A 304 -28.95 22.03 -16.83
CA CYS A 304 -30.11 21.13 -16.91
C CYS A 304 -30.51 20.57 -15.53
N HIS A 305 -29.57 20.45 -14.59
CA HIS A 305 -29.79 19.96 -13.24
C HIS A 305 -29.68 21.11 -12.22
N ASN A 306 -30.63 22.03 -12.27
CA ASN A 306 -30.67 23.26 -11.48
C ASN A 306 -31.68 23.24 -10.32
N GLY A 307 -32.45 22.16 -10.16
CA GLY A 307 -33.48 22.07 -9.11
C GLY A 307 -34.77 22.85 -9.38
N THR A 308 -34.98 23.44 -10.57
CA THR A 308 -36.16 24.26 -10.85
C THR A 308 -37.37 23.46 -11.35
N GLY A 309 -37.22 22.14 -11.56
CA GLY A 309 -38.26 21.28 -12.13
C GLY A 309 -38.78 20.23 -11.15
N THR A 310 -39.99 19.72 -11.41
CA THR A 310 -40.59 18.60 -10.65
C THR A 310 -40.30 17.23 -11.28
N SER A 311 -39.75 17.20 -12.50
CA SER A 311 -39.34 16.01 -13.23
C SER A 311 -37.87 16.08 -13.65
N LEU A 312 -37.30 14.95 -14.06
CA LEU A 312 -35.95 14.93 -14.62
C LEU A 312 -35.85 15.79 -15.90
N PRO A 313 -34.69 16.41 -16.19
CA PRO A 313 -33.49 16.46 -15.33
C PRO A 313 -33.59 17.50 -14.18
N GLY A 314 -34.54 18.44 -14.26
CA GLY A 314 -34.65 19.60 -13.37
C GLY A 314 -35.02 19.33 -11.93
N SER A 315 -35.49 18.12 -11.59
CA SER A 315 -35.72 17.68 -10.19
C SER A 315 -34.45 17.31 -9.44
N MET A 316 -33.31 17.29 -10.13
CA MET A 316 -31.99 17.20 -9.52
C MET A 316 -31.34 18.58 -9.50
N ASN A 317 -30.65 18.90 -8.41
CA ASN A 317 -29.98 20.18 -8.22
C ASN A 317 -28.49 19.95 -7.96
N LEU A 318 -27.67 20.21 -8.97
CA LEU A 318 -26.21 20.10 -8.93
C LEU A 318 -25.52 21.46 -8.79
N THR A 319 -26.27 22.51 -8.43
CA THR A 319 -25.69 23.82 -8.14
C THR A 319 -24.90 23.79 -6.83
N ALA A 320 -23.91 24.68 -6.72
CA ALA A 320 -23.07 24.78 -5.53
C ALA A 320 -23.93 24.93 -4.26
N GLY A 321 -23.62 24.13 -3.24
CA GLY A 321 -24.37 24.06 -1.98
C GLY A 321 -25.55 23.08 -1.98
N ASN A 322 -26.05 22.66 -3.15
CA ASN A 322 -27.20 21.74 -3.26
C ASN A 322 -26.83 20.34 -3.75
N THR A 323 -25.67 20.18 -4.39
CA THR A 323 -25.24 18.90 -4.99
C THR A 323 -25.29 17.74 -4.02
N TYR A 324 -24.69 17.87 -2.83
CA TYR A 324 -24.60 16.78 -1.85
C TYR A 324 -25.98 16.20 -1.52
N ILE A 325 -26.89 17.06 -1.07
CA ILE A 325 -28.25 16.66 -0.67
C ILE A 325 -29.08 16.14 -1.85
N SER A 326 -28.73 16.52 -3.08
CA SER A 326 -29.44 16.06 -4.28
C SER A 326 -28.99 14.68 -4.77
N ILE A 327 -27.77 14.23 -4.45
CA ILE A 327 -27.22 12.99 -5.03
C ILE A 327 -26.77 11.94 -4.01
N VAL A 328 -26.24 12.33 -2.85
CA VAL A 328 -25.67 11.37 -1.90
C VAL A 328 -26.79 10.69 -1.10
N ASN A 329 -26.84 9.36 -1.13
CA ASN A 329 -27.89 8.54 -0.51
C ASN A 329 -29.32 8.74 -1.06
N VAL A 330 -29.48 9.52 -2.13
CA VAL A 330 -30.77 9.76 -2.79
C VAL A 330 -31.04 8.65 -3.81
N ALA A 331 -32.25 8.09 -3.79
CA ALA A 331 -32.65 7.07 -4.78
C ALA A 331 -32.64 7.65 -6.21
N SER A 332 -32.18 6.87 -7.17
CA SER A 332 -32.32 7.24 -8.58
C SER A 332 -33.78 7.11 -9.01
N VAL A 333 -34.26 8.07 -9.79
CA VAL A 333 -35.63 8.08 -10.32
C VAL A 333 -35.75 7.13 -11.52
N GLU A 334 -34.68 7.00 -12.31
CA GLU A 334 -34.65 6.15 -13.51
C GLU A 334 -34.33 4.68 -13.20
N GLN A 335 -33.65 4.41 -12.07
CA GLN A 335 -33.26 3.08 -11.61
C GLN A 335 -33.45 3.01 -10.09
N SER A 336 -34.67 2.70 -9.64
CA SER A 336 -35.07 2.82 -8.23
C SER A 336 -34.33 1.88 -7.25
N ASN A 337 -33.70 0.82 -7.77
CA ASN A 337 -32.85 -0.09 -7.02
C ASN A 337 -31.47 0.50 -6.68
N LEU A 338 -31.07 1.61 -7.31
CA LEU A 338 -29.77 2.25 -7.12
C LEU A 338 -29.90 3.61 -6.44
N LYS A 339 -28.83 4.00 -5.75
CA LYS A 339 -28.64 5.39 -5.31
C LYS A 339 -27.98 6.19 -6.43
N ARG A 340 -28.27 7.49 -6.50
CA ARG A 340 -27.57 8.42 -7.41
C ARG A 340 -26.07 8.41 -7.10
N VAL A 341 -25.73 8.55 -5.82
CA VAL A 341 -24.42 8.23 -5.24
C VAL A 341 -24.63 7.35 -4.01
N ALA A 342 -24.04 6.15 -4.04
CA ALA A 342 -23.90 5.26 -2.90
C ALA A 342 -22.49 5.43 -2.30
N PRO A 343 -22.33 6.02 -1.11
CA PRO A 343 -21.02 6.15 -0.46
C PRO A 343 -20.28 4.81 -0.38
N ASN A 344 -18.97 4.83 -0.63
CA ASN A 344 -18.06 3.67 -0.68
C ASN A 344 -18.33 2.67 -1.81
N ASP A 345 -19.31 2.93 -2.68
CA ASP A 345 -19.69 2.01 -3.76
C ASP A 345 -19.85 2.75 -5.10
N PRO A 346 -18.72 3.06 -5.78
CA PRO A 346 -18.75 3.73 -7.08
C PRO A 346 -19.44 2.89 -8.16
N THR A 347 -19.32 1.55 -8.10
CA THR A 347 -19.88 0.63 -9.10
C THR A 347 -21.42 0.66 -9.11
N ASN A 348 -22.03 0.67 -7.91
CA ASN A 348 -23.50 0.77 -7.77
C ASN A 348 -24.01 2.21 -7.63
N SER A 349 -23.15 3.22 -7.87
CA SER A 349 -23.56 4.62 -7.94
C SER A 349 -24.06 4.96 -9.32
N TYR A 350 -25.35 5.30 -9.45
CA TYR A 350 -25.97 5.52 -10.75
C TYR A 350 -25.36 6.69 -11.53
N VAL A 351 -24.81 7.69 -10.84
CA VAL A 351 -24.08 8.79 -11.49
C VAL A 351 -22.87 8.28 -12.28
N VAL A 352 -22.13 7.30 -11.76
CA VAL A 352 -20.96 6.72 -12.43
C VAL A 352 -21.40 5.99 -13.70
N GLN A 353 -22.45 5.17 -13.60
CA GLN A 353 -23.02 4.46 -14.75
C GLN A 353 -23.47 5.42 -15.86
N LYS A 354 -24.09 6.56 -15.50
CA LYS A 354 -24.49 7.62 -16.45
C LYS A 354 -23.29 8.30 -17.10
N LEU A 355 -22.20 8.52 -16.37
CA LEU A 355 -20.99 9.16 -16.89
C LEU A 355 -20.17 8.23 -17.80
N GLU A 356 -20.12 6.93 -17.48
CA GLU A 356 -19.42 5.91 -18.26
C GLU A 356 -20.24 5.45 -19.48
N GLY A 357 -21.57 5.60 -19.44
CA GLY A 357 -22.46 5.15 -20.51
C GLY A 357 -22.74 3.64 -20.44
N ALA A 358 -22.87 3.10 -19.23
CA ALA A 358 -23.09 1.67 -19.02
C ALA A 358 -24.38 1.18 -19.73
N SER A 359 -24.41 -0.07 -20.16
CA SER A 359 -25.57 -0.68 -20.84
C SER A 359 -26.82 -0.75 -19.96
N THR A 360 -26.67 -0.61 -18.64
CA THR A 360 -27.73 -0.63 -17.62
C THR A 360 -28.45 0.71 -17.44
N ILE A 361 -27.99 1.79 -18.08
CA ILE A 361 -28.61 3.10 -17.92
C ILE A 361 -29.95 3.19 -18.67
N THR A 362 -30.88 3.94 -18.09
CA THR A 362 -32.09 4.37 -18.79
C THR A 362 -31.77 5.67 -19.52
N GLY A 363 -32.29 5.88 -20.72
CA GLY A 363 -32.00 7.10 -21.48
C GLY A 363 -30.59 7.09 -22.07
N VAL A 364 -29.86 8.21 -21.95
CA VAL A 364 -28.55 8.38 -22.60
C VAL A 364 -27.43 8.71 -21.63
N ARG A 365 -26.18 8.48 -22.07
CA ARG A 365 -24.95 8.85 -21.38
C ARG A 365 -24.88 10.35 -21.10
N MET A 366 -24.34 10.72 -19.96
CA MET A 366 -24.10 12.10 -19.54
C MET A 366 -22.61 12.47 -19.64
N PRO A 367 -22.28 13.74 -19.96
CA PRO A 367 -23.17 14.83 -20.35
C PRO A 367 -23.93 14.59 -21.66
N PHE A 368 -25.20 15.02 -21.73
CA PHE A 368 -26.07 14.81 -22.88
C PHE A 368 -25.46 15.40 -24.17
N GLY A 369 -25.36 14.60 -25.22
CA GLY A 369 -24.81 15.04 -26.52
C GLY A 369 -23.29 15.26 -26.55
N GLY A 370 -22.59 15.09 -25.43
CA GLY A 370 -21.15 15.28 -25.31
C GLY A 370 -20.70 16.76 -25.32
N PRO A 371 -19.37 17.03 -25.29
CA PRO A 371 -18.31 16.04 -25.15
C PRO A 371 -18.42 15.28 -23.80
N TYR A 372 -18.19 13.97 -23.85
CA TYR A 372 -18.18 13.15 -22.64
C TYR A 372 -16.95 13.47 -21.79
N LEU A 373 -17.05 13.25 -20.48
CA LEU A 373 -15.90 13.37 -19.59
C LEU A 373 -14.85 12.31 -19.96
N ASP A 374 -13.58 12.69 -19.87
CA ASP A 374 -12.48 11.73 -19.97
C ASP A 374 -12.45 10.78 -18.76
N GLN A 375 -11.76 9.66 -18.92
CA GLN A 375 -11.73 8.63 -17.87
C GLN A 375 -11.09 9.16 -16.59
N ALA A 376 -10.05 10.00 -16.69
CA ALA A 376 -9.38 10.59 -15.53
C ALA A 376 -10.32 11.47 -14.68
N THR A 377 -11.25 12.19 -15.32
CA THR A 377 -12.26 13.00 -14.63
C THR A 377 -13.34 12.12 -14.01
N ILE A 378 -13.74 11.03 -14.67
CA ILE A 378 -14.69 10.05 -14.10
C ILE A 378 -14.05 9.35 -12.89
N ASP A 379 -12.78 9.00 -12.97
CA ASP A 379 -12.03 8.36 -11.88
C ASP A 379 -11.90 9.28 -10.65
N GLN A 380 -11.85 10.60 -10.83
CA GLN A 380 -11.95 11.56 -9.73
C GLN A 380 -13.30 11.47 -9.00
N VAL A 381 -14.42 11.35 -9.74
CA VAL A 381 -15.75 11.14 -9.12
C VAL A 381 -15.78 9.81 -8.39
N LYS A 382 -15.25 8.73 -8.99
CA LYS A 382 -15.18 7.40 -8.37
C LYS A 382 -14.33 7.43 -7.10
N ALA A 383 -13.18 8.11 -7.11
CA ALA A 383 -12.30 8.25 -5.96
C ALA A 383 -12.99 8.97 -4.79
N TRP A 384 -13.74 10.05 -5.04
CA TRP A 384 -14.54 10.71 -4.01
C TRP A 384 -15.63 9.80 -3.44
N ILE A 385 -16.31 9.02 -4.29
CA ILE A 385 -17.33 8.05 -3.85
C ILE A 385 -16.71 6.94 -3.00
N SER A 386 -15.59 6.36 -3.46
CA SER A 386 -14.83 5.34 -2.73
C SER A 386 -14.33 5.84 -1.38
N ALA A 387 -14.04 7.14 -1.26
CA ALA A 387 -13.68 7.81 0.00
C ALA A 387 -14.90 8.18 0.88
N GLY A 388 -16.06 7.60 0.62
CA GLY A 388 -17.28 7.80 1.41
C GLY A 388 -18.14 8.99 0.97
N ALA A 389 -17.88 9.57 -0.21
CA ALA A 389 -18.67 10.65 -0.80
C ALA A 389 -18.94 11.81 0.17
N GLN A 390 -17.91 12.33 0.84
CA GLN A 390 -18.04 13.33 1.91
C GLN A 390 -18.50 14.71 1.40
N ASN A 391 -19.18 15.49 2.26
CA ASN A 391 -19.55 16.89 1.99
C ASN A 391 -18.41 17.82 2.44
N ASN A 392 -17.36 17.96 1.63
CA ASN A 392 -16.10 18.61 2.01
C ASN A 392 -15.51 19.54 0.95
#